data_AF-A0A7L4P0U1-F1
#
_entry.id   AF-A0A7L4P0U1-F1
#
_cell.length_a   1.000
_cell.length_b   1.000
_cell.length_c   1.000
_cell.angle_alpha   90.00
_cell.angle_beta   90.00
_cell.angle_gamma   90.00
#
_symmetry.space_group_name_H-M   'P 1'
#
loop_
_entity.id
_entity.type
_entity.pdbx_description
1 polymer ?
#
loop_
_entity_poly.entity_id
_entity_poly.type
_entity_poly.pdbx_seq_one_letter_code
_entity_poly.pdbx_strand_id
1 'polypeptide(L)'
;MQKNSKSHPNPEIEDKNVVFPRDMQDIEIPKIPKEVIGTLKSRKKHLCIKREGEESTPACNQASVPGMVTQRSCVYGGARVVLMPITDAIHLVHGPLGCASCTWDIRGSRSSGSELYRNGFSTDLQEKDIVFGGEKKLLETIIQLNQLFKPGAIFVYATCVVGLIGDDLKSVCRKASEITGSRVIPVQSEGFRSVNKSLGHQLACDALLEYLIGKEAPKKKNESQKIDNFPADYTEESPPKTNHHINILGEFNVAGDCWAIKPLLEKIGISIQAVITGDSRVEEIANAHLADLNLVQCQKSSRYLADSMEELYNIPQLRVNFFGVEETSKSLRAISSFFNDPEMIEAAENLIEFETNRIEDAIIPYRKRLTGKRVAVYVGGNKAWSLIRAFEELGMEVIMTGTQNGLPEDYRMIKETVRDGTLIVDDANAMELARLLEKYEPDLLVSGAKEKYLSLKMGVAFCDFNHDRISSFAGFEGFLNFAREVDRAVSSPVWKYAPHIKLTNLNGKMKVRSIKNSSSTKFSKEVAKVAEDS
;
A
#
# COMPACT_ATOMS: atom_id res chain seq x y z
N MET A 1 1.46 -21.39 34.99
CA MET A 1 2.68 -22.18 34.77
C MET A 1 3.40 -21.60 33.55
N GLN A 2 4.55 -20.98 33.77
CA GLN A 2 5.42 -20.44 32.72
C GLN A 2 5.86 -21.58 31.78
N LYS A 3 5.71 -21.41 30.47
CA LYS A 3 6.49 -22.16 29.46
C LYS A 3 6.93 -21.24 28.34
N ASN A 4 8.24 -21.27 28.14
CA ASN A 4 9.08 -20.48 27.26
C ASN A 4 8.63 -20.51 25.79
N SER A 5 8.37 -19.35 25.20
CA SER A 5 8.44 -19.13 23.76
C SER A 5 9.91 -18.95 23.36
N LYS A 6 10.49 -19.95 22.69
CA LYS A 6 11.80 -19.79 22.04
C LYS A 6 11.57 -19.04 20.73
N SER A 7 11.92 -17.76 20.70
CA SER A 7 12.13 -17.01 19.46
C SER A 7 13.37 -17.57 18.77
N HIS A 8 13.22 -18.08 17.55
CA HIS A 8 14.37 -18.42 16.71
C HIS A 8 15.09 -17.12 16.30
N PRO A 9 16.41 -16.99 16.58
CA PRO A 9 17.18 -15.85 16.10
C PRO A 9 17.46 -15.99 14.60
N ASN A 10 17.28 -14.90 13.85
CA ASN A 10 17.76 -14.79 12.47
C ASN A 10 19.28 -15.06 12.43
N PRO A 11 19.79 -15.84 11.46
CA PRO A 11 21.22 -16.00 11.31
C PRO A 11 21.85 -14.68 10.82
N GLU A 12 22.78 -14.14 11.61
CA GLU A 12 23.71 -13.09 11.18
C GLU A 12 24.69 -13.70 10.17
N ILE A 13 24.53 -13.37 8.90
CA ILE A 13 25.50 -13.71 7.84
C ILE A 13 26.45 -12.51 7.74
N GLU A 14 27.71 -12.72 8.14
CA GLU A 14 28.82 -11.78 7.89
C GLU A 14 29.12 -11.74 6.38
N ASP A 15 28.63 -10.70 5.71
CA ASP A 15 28.86 -10.47 4.29
C ASP A 15 30.24 -9.82 4.06
N LYS A 16 31.16 -10.55 3.44
CA LYS A 16 32.46 -10.04 2.98
C LYS A 16 32.39 -9.90 1.46
N ASN A 17 32.05 -8.69 0.99
CA ASN A 17 32.59 -7.99 -0.19
C ASN A 17 31.53 -7.14 -0.93
N VAL A 18 31.14 -5.98 -0.39
CA VAL A 18 30.87 -4.76 -1.16
C VAL A 18 31.11 -3.56 -0.23
N VAL A 19 32.12 -2.74 -0.53
CA VAL A 19 32.38 -1.49 0.21
C VAL A 19 31.55 -0.38 -0.45
N PHE A 20 30.41 -0.03 0.15
CA PHE A 20 29.69 1.19 -0.18
C PHE A 20 30.58 2.41 0.10
N PRO A 21 30.44 3.52 -0.63
CA PRO A 21 31.04 4.78 -0.21
C PRO A 21 30.43 5.15 1.16
N ARG A 22 31.14 4.84 2.24
CA ARG A 22 30.86 5.30 3.61
C ARG A 22 31.13 6.81 3.78
N ASP A 23 31.52 7.49 2.70
CA ASP A 23 31.99 8.88 2.68
C ASP A 23 30.89 9.89 2.26
N MET A 24 29.66 9.74 2.74
CA MET A 24 28.63 10.80 2.69
C MET A 24 28.10 11.08 4.11
N GLN A 25 29.03 11.52 4.98
CA GLN A 25 28.89 11.45 6.43
C GLN A 25 28.02 12.51 7.12
N ASP A 26 27.51 13.54 6.45
CA ASP A 26 26.81 14.62 7.17
C ASP A 26 25.52 15.05 6.48
N ILE A 27 24.43 14.27 6.63
CA ILE A 27 23.10 14.84 6.46
C ILE A 27 22.94 15.88 7.58
N GLU A 28 22.92 17.17 7.20
CA GLU A 28 22.72 18.24 8.17
C GLU A 28 21.41 17.99 8.95
N ILE A 29 21.52 17.87 10.28
CA ILE A 29 20.40 17.51 11.15
C ILE A 29 19.26 18.53 10.96
N PRO A 30 18.14 18.12 10.37
CA PRO A 30 17.06 19.03 10.00
C PRO A 30 16.35 19.53 11.27
N LYS A 31 16.25 20.84 11.46
CA LYS A 31 15.42 21.40 12.54
C LYS A 31 13.96 21.44 12.11
N ILE A 32 13.05 20.89 12.90
CA ILE A 32 11.60 20.97 12.63
C ILE A 32 11.18 22.46 12.60
N PRO A 33 10.51 22.94 11.53
CA PRO A 33 10.13 24.35 11.42
C PRO A 33 9.26 24.84 12.58
N LYS A 34 9.57 26.04 13.11
CA LYS A 34 8.77 26.65 14.18
C LYS A 34 7.35 26.95 13.73
N GLU A 35 7.15 27.19 12.44
CA GLU A 35 5.88 27.49 11.80
C GLU A 35 4.96 26.26 11.79
N VAL A 36 5.54 25.07 11.54
CA VAL A 36 4.85 23.77 11.65
C VAL A 36 4.37 23.57 13.08
N ILE A 37 5.28 23.67 14.06
CA ILE A 37 4.96 23.53 15.49
C ILE A 37 3.98 24.60 15.97
N GLY A 38 4.16 25.84 15.51
CA GLY A 38 3.39 27.00 15.89
C GLY A 38 1.95 26.95 15.38
N THR A 39 1.70 26.23 14.28
CA THR A 39 0.33 26.09 13.76
C THR A 39 -0.47 25.02 14.48
N LEU A 40 0.13 23.86 14.77
CA LEU A 40 -0.53 22.79 15.50
C LEU A 40 0.42 22.22 16.57
N LYS A 41 0.40 22.81 17.78
CA LYS A 41 1.28 22.38 18.88
C LYS A 41 1.15 20.88 19.20
N SER A 42 -0.05 20.32 19.08
CA SER A 42 -0.33 18.89 19.29
C SER A 42 0.42 17.98 18.32
N ARG A 43 0.86 18.51 17.17
CA ARG A 43 1.54 17.76 16.12
C ARG A 43 3.04 17.62 16.36
N LYS A 44 3.65 18.40 17.26
CA LYS A 44 5.09 18.33 17.56
C LYS A 44 5.58 16.91 17.88
N LYS A 45 4.78 16.12 18.59
CA LYS A 45 5.11 14.73 18.96
C LYS A 45 5.04 13.72 17.80
N HIS A 46 4.40 14.09 16.68
CA HIS A 46 4.26 13.26 15.47
C HIS A 46 5.42 13.47 14.48
N LEU A 47 6.41 14.28 14.84
CA LEU A 47 7.63 14.49 14.07
C LEU A 47 8.83 14.24 14.98
N CYS A 48 9.81 13.49 14.48
CA CYS A 48 11.08 13.30 15.16
C CYS A 48 12.22 13.20 14.14
N ILE A 49 13.44 13.34 14.62
CA ILE A 49 14.64 13.19 13.81
C ILE A 49 15.33 11.91 14.28
N LYS A 50 15.74 11.06 13.34
CA LYS A 50 16.55 9.89 13.64
C LYS A 50 17.86 10.34 14.29
N ARG A 51 18.13 9.77 15.46
CA ARG A 51 19.39 9.89 16.19
C ARG A 51 19.89 8.51 16.60
N GLU A 52 21.16 8.22 16.37
CA GLU A 52 21.80 7.02 16.88
C GLU A 52 21.81 7.01 18.41
N GLY A 53 21.49 5.85 19.01
CA GLY A 53 21.40 5.70 20.46
C GLY A 53 20.17 6.34 21.13
N GLU A 54 19.35 7.13 20.43
CA GLU A 54 18.12 7.73 20.99
C GLU A 54 16.85 7.00 20.52
N GLU A 55 15.77 7.13 21.31
CA GLU A 55 14.44 6.65 20.92
C GLU A 55 13.72 7.68 20.02
N SER A 56 14.05 7.63 18.73
CA SER A 56 13.48 8.49 17.68
C SER A 56 12.20 7.93 17.06
N THR A 57 11.19 7.64 17.88
CA THR A 57 9.89 7.12 17.40
C THR A 57 8.81 8.18 17.58
N PRO A 58 8.10 8.62 16.51
CA PRO A 58 7.05 9.61 16.65
C PRO A 58 5.82 9.01 17.32
N ALA A 59 5.02 9.85 17.99
CA ALA A 59 3.66 9.47 18.34
C ALA A 59 2.90 9.11 17.08
N CYS A 60 2.27 7.93 17.06
CA CYS A 60 1.61 7.37 15.90
C CYS A 60 0.35 6.61 16.29
N ASN A 61 -0.42 6.19 15.29
CA ASN A 61 -1.68 5.44 15.47
C ASN A 61 -2.70 6.11 16.42
N GLN A 62 -2.74 7.45 16.43
CA GLN A 62 -3.71 8.25 17.20
C GLN A 62 -4.74 8.88 16.28
N ALA A 63 -5.88 9.31 16.81
CA ALA A 63 -6.90 10.02 16.03
C ALA A 63 -6.31 11.28 15.37
N SER A 64 -6.64 11.50 14.10
CA SER A 64 -6.28 12.74 13.41
C SER A 64 -7.04 13.90 14.03
N VAL A 65 -6.40 15.06 14.10
CA VAL A 65 -6.99 16.28 14.66
C VAL A 65 -8.10 16.79 13.72
N PRO A 66 -9.33 17.04 14.22
CA PRO A 66 -10.40 17.58 13.39
C PRO A 66 -9.99 18.86 12.65
N GLY A 67 -10.33 18.95 11.36
CA GLY A 67 -10.03 20.12 10.53
C GLY A 67 -8.60 20.18 9.97
N MET A 68 -7.72 19.22 10.30
CA MET A 68 -6.32 19.26 9.81
C MET A 68 -6.16 18.82 8.36
N VAL A 69 -7.19 18.29 7.68
CA VAL A 69 -7.10 17.73 6.31
C VAL A 69 -6.05 16.60 6.24
N THR A 70 -6.23 15.59 7.10
CA THR A 70 -5.40 14.37 7.09
C THR A 70 -5.48 13.66 5.75
N GLN A 71 -4.39 12.98 5.39
CA GLN A 71 -4.28 12.16 4.19
C GLN A 71 -4.59 10.68 4.46
N ARG A 72 -5.10 10.35 5.66
CA ARG A 72 -5.53 8.99 5.99
C ARG A 72 -6.74 8.53 5.19
N SER A 73 -6.90 7.20 5.19
CA SER A 73 -8.09 6.52 4.70
C SER A 73 -8.74 5.75 5.85
N CYS A 74 -10.01 5.39 5.69
CA CYS A 74 -10.81 4.70 6.70
C CYS A 74 -10.58 3.18 6.70
N VAL A 75 -11.20 2.48 7.64
CA VAL A 75 -11.15 1.02 7.79
C VAL A 75 -11.65 0.30 6.53
N TYR A 76 -12.79 0.72 5.97
CA TYR A 76 -13.31 0.18 4.69
C TYR A 76 -12.26 0.26 3.58
N GLY A 77 -11.63 1.44 3.43
CA GLY A 77 -10.58 1.66 2.44
C GLY A 77 -9.44 0.66 2.61
N GLY A 78 -9.01 0.39 3.85
CA GLY A 78 -8.00 -0.61 4.18
C GLY A 78 -8.40 -2.05 3.81
N ALA A 79 -9.61 -2.47 4.15
CA ALA A 79 -10.08 -3.81 3.78
C ALA A 79 -10.17 -3.97 2.25
N ARG A 80 -10.68 -2.93 1.58
CA ARG A 80 -10.80 -2.90 0.12
C ARG A 80 -9.45 -2.99 -0.57
N VAL A 81 -8.41 -2.23 -0.16
CA VAL A 81 -7.09 -2.32 -0.84
C VAL A 81 -6.41 -3.68 -0.69
N VAL A 82 -6.73 -4.47 0.34
CA VAL A 82 -6.19 -5.82 0.51
C VAL A 82 -6.95 -6.83 -0.36
N LEU A 83 -8.28 -6.77 -0.39
CA LEU A 83 -9.09 -7.80 -1.04
C LEU A 83 -9.37 -7.53 -2.52
N MET A 84 -9.43 -6.27 -2.95
CA MET A 84 -9.80 -5.89 -4.32
C MET A 84 -9.00 -6.59 -5.44
N PRO A 85 -7.72 -6.93 -5.29
CA PRO A 85 -6.98 -7.61 -6.36
C PRO A 85 -7.35 -9.08 -6.60
N ILE A 86 -8.34 -9.63 -5.89
CA ILE A 86 -8.85 -10.99 -6.12
C ILE A 86 -9.73 -10.97 -7.37
N THR A 87 -9.12 -11.38 -8.47
CA THR A 87 -9.50 -11.04 -9.84
C THR A 87 -10.86 -11.59 -10.32
N ASP A 88 -11.28 -12.75 -9.83
CA ASP A 88 -12.54 -13.43 -10.15
C ASP A 88 -13.60 -13.27 -9.06
N ALA A 89 -13.42 -12.32 -8.14
CA ALA A 89 -14.38 -12.00 -7.10
C ALA A 89 -15.21 -10.76 -7.41
N ILE A 90 -16.43 -10.74 -6.89
CA ILE A 90 -17.23 -9.52 -6.75
C ILE A 90 -16.89 -8.87 -5.42
N HIS A 91 -16.70 -7.55 -5.45
CA HIS A 91 -16.50 -6.75 -4.26
C HIS A 91 -17.68 -5.78 -4.06
N LEU A 92 -18.71 -6.26 -3.36
CA LEU A 92 -19.98 -5.57 -3.15
C LEU A 92 -19.91 -4.62 -1.95
N VAL A 93 -20.05 -3.31 -2.20
CA VAL A 93 -20.07 -2.29 -1.16
C VAL A 93 -21.50 -2.11 -0.64
N HIS A 94 -21.74 -2.57 0.59
CA HIS A 94 -23.03 -2.41 1.24
C HIS A 94 -23.08 -1.05 1.95
N GLY A 95 -23.84 -0.12 1.38
CA GLY A 95 -23.88 1.27 1.83
C GLY A 95 -24.48 2.21 0.79
N PRO A 96 -24.56 3.51 1.10
CA PRO A 96 -24.78 4.54 0.10
C PRO A 96 -23.69 4.54 -0.98
N LEU A 97 -24.01 5.03 -2.18
CA LEU A 97 -23.14 4.94 -3.37
C LEU A 97 -21.70 5.44 -3.17
N GLY A 98 -21.49 6.47 -2.34
CA GLY A 98 -20.24 7.23 -2.27
C GLY A 98 -18.98 6.39 -2.02
N CYS A 99 -19.04 5.39 -1.13
CA CYS A 99 -17.88 4.52 -0.89
C CYS A 99 -17.51 3.69 -2.12
N ALA A 100 -18.51 3.19 -2.85
CA ALA A 100 -18.30 2.43 -4.07
C ALA A 100 -17.74 3.31 -5.19
N SER A 101 -18.34 4.47 -5.44
CA SER A 101 -17.92 5.37 -6.51
C SER A 101 -16.50 5.89 -6.32
N CYS A 102 -16.13 6.26 -5.09
CA CYS A 102 -14.80 6.82 -4.79
C CYS A 102 -13.69 5.75 -4.74
N THR A 103 -14.03 4.46 -4.73
CA THR A 103 -13.05 3.36 -4.68
C THR A 103 -13.14 2.42 -5.87
N TRP A 104 -13.91 2.78 -6.89
CA TRP A 104 -14.04 2.00 -8.11
C TRP A 104 -12.77 2.10 -8.95
N ASP A 105 -12.10 0.96 -9.14
CA ASP A 105 -10.89 0.79 -9.97
C ASP A 105 -9.77 1.80 -9.68
N ILE A 106 -9.70 2.30 -8.45
CA ILE A 106 -8.70 3.31 -8.03
C ILE A 106 -7.30 2.72 -7.81
N ARG A 107 -7.06 1.49 -8.25
CA ARG A 107 -5.86 0.73 -7.97
C ARG A 107 -5.32 0.15 -9.25
N GLY A 108 -4.08 0.50 -9.58
CA GLY A 108 -3.37 -0.04 -10.74
C GLY A 108 -2.97 -1.52 -10.62
N SER A 109 -3.69 -2.33 -9.86
CA SER A 109 -3.51 -3.79 -9.89
C SER A 109 -3.81 -4.31 -11.29
N ARG A 110 -3.01 -5.25 -11.76
CA ARG A 110 -3.23 -5.90 -13.06
C ARG A 110 -3.72 -7.33 -12.88
N SER A 111 -4.47 -7.81 -13.86
CA SER A 111 -4.81 -9.23 -13.98
C SER A 111 -4.32 -9.83 -15.29
N SER A 112 -3.95 -11.11 -15.24
CA SER A 112 -3.66 -11.96 -16.38
C SER A 112 -4.88 -12.74 -16.85
N GLY A 113 -6.05 -12.58 -16.22
CA GLY A 113 -7.28 -13.11 -16.79
C GLY A 113 -8.59 -12.48 -16.35
N SER A 114 -9.16 -12.85 -15.19
CA SER A 114 -10.46 -12.31 -14.82
C SER A 114 -10.36 -10.82 -14.48
N GLU A 115 -11.19 -10.00 -15.09
CA GLU A 115 -11.28 -8.56 -14.80
C GLU A 115 -12.51 -8.20 -13.95
N LEU A 116 -13.17 -9.21 -13.35
CA LEU A 116 -14.41 -9.01 -12.60
C LEU A 116 -14.24 -8.02 -11.43
N TYR A 117 -13.12 -8.09 -10.73
CA TYR A 117 -12.79 -7.23 -9.59
C TYR A 117 -12.75 -5.72 -9.89
N ARG A 118 -12.58 -5.35 -11.17
CA ARG A 118 -12.55 -3.96 -11.64
C ARG A 118 -13.92 -3.32 -11.75
N ASN A 119 -14.99 -4.11 -11.62
CA ASN A 119 -16.35 -3.58 -11.63
C ASN A 119 -16.73 -3.00 -10.25
N GLY A 120 -17.52 -1.93 -10.27
CA GLY A 120 -18.07 -1.27 -9.09
C GLY A 120 -19.43 -1.83 -8.74
N PHE A 121 -19.55 -2.54 -7.62
CA PHE A 121 -20.82 -3.09 -7.14
C PHE A 121 -21.23 -2.43 -5.82
N SER A 122 -22.48 -2.01 -5.73
CA SER A 122 -23.05 -1.42 -4.52
C SER A 122 -24.52 -1.78 -4.35
N THR A 123 -24.97 -1.84 -3.10
CA THR A 123 -26.41 -1.87 -2.78
C THR A 123 -27.07 -0.51 -2.90
N ASP A 124 -26.30 0.58 -3.03
CA ASP A 124 -26.77 1.97 -3.13
C ASP A 124 -27.92 2.27 -2.15
N LEU A 125 -27.65 2.17 -0.86
CA LEU A 125 -28.67 2.32 0.19
C LEU A 125 -29.29 3.71 0.12
N GLN A 126 -30.63 3.72 0.00
CA GLN A 126 -31.46 4.92 -0.01
C GLN A 126 -32.01 5.19 1.39
N GLU A 127 -32.66 6.34 1.58
CA GLU A 127 -33.24 6.73 2.87
C GLU A 127 -34.15 5.65 3.49
N LYS A 128 -35.00 5.00 2.68
CA LYS A 128 -35.84 3.89 3.14
C LYS A 128 -35.03 2.72 3.71
N ASP A 129 -33.86 2.43 3.13
CA ASP A 129 -33.00 1.34 3.56
C ASP A 129 -32.27 1.74 4.86
N ILE A 130 -32.08 3.04 5.11
CA ILE A 130 -31.54 3.54 6.39
C ILE A 130 -32.59 3.46 7.50
N VAL A 131 -33.84 3.79 7.19
CA VAL A 131 -34.94 3.77 8.18
C VAL A 131 -35.35 2.35 8.55
N PHE A 132 -35.40 1.43 7.58
CA PHE A 132 -35.96 0.09 7.76
C PHE A 132 -34.94 -1.06 7.69
N GLY A 133 -33.66 -0.76 7.47
CA GLY A 133 -32.60 -1.76 7.31
C GLY A 133 -32.33 -2.12 5.85
N GLY A 134 -31.08 -2.46 5.54
CA GLY A 134 -30.59 -2.76 4.20
C GLY A 134 -30.53 -4.25 3.86
N GLU A 135 -30.76 -5.14 4.84
CA GLU A 135 -30.54 -6.58 4.75
C GLU A 135 -31.27 -7.27 3.59
N LYS A 136 -32.56 -6.94 3.39
CA LYS A 136 -33.36 -7.52 2.31
C LYS A 136 -32.78 -7.15 0.94
N LYS A 137 -32.45 -5.87 0.77
CA LYS A 137 -31.86 -5.35 -0.47
C LYS A 137 -30.49 -5.98 -0.72
N LEU A 138 -29.70 -6.17 0.34
CA LEU A 138 -28.42 -6.86 0.25
C LEU A 138 -28.58 -8.29 -0.26
N LEU A 139 -29.48 -9.08 0.35
CA LEU A 139 -29.73 -10.46 -0.05
C LEU A 139 -30.14 -10.57 -1.53
N GLU A 140 -31.11 -9.76 -1.95
CA GLU A 140 -31.58 -9.72 -3.35
C GLU A 140 -30.45 -9.33 -4.31
N THR A 141 -29.63 -8.35 -3.93
CA THR A 141 -28.46 -7.91 -4.72
C THR A 141 -27.45 -9.03 -4.87
N ILE A 142 -27.10 -9.75 -3.80
CA ILE A 142 -26.14 -10.86 -3.85
C ILE A 142 -26.64 -11.96 -4.79
N ILE A 143 -27.92 -12.33 -4.71
CA ILE A 143 -28.52 -13.36 -5.58
C ILE A 143 -28.45 -12.93 -7.05
N GLN A 144 -28.82 -11.69 -7.36
CA GLN A 144 -28.77 -11.17 -8.73
C GLN A 144 -27.34 -11.14 -9.28
N LEU A 145 -26.39 -10.63 -8.49
CA LEU A 145 -24.98 -10.58 -8.89
C LEU A 145 -24.41 -11.98 -9.12
N ASN A 146 -24.76 -12.95 -8.27
CA ASN A 146 -24.32 -14.33 -8.45
C ASN A 146 -24.86 -14.95 -9.75
N GLN A 147 -26.13 -14.69 -10.09
CA GLN A 147 -26.75 -15.18 -11.32
C GLN A 147 -26.10 -14.58 -12.58
N LEU A 148 -25.78 -13.28 -12.53
CA LEU A 148 -25.23 -12.54 -13.66
C LEU A 148 -23.76 -12.88 -13.94
N PHE A 149 -22.93 -12.95 -12.90
CA PHE A 149 -21.47 -13.00 -13.05
C PHE A 149 -20.85 -14.34 -12.67
N LYS A 150 -21.53 -15.17 -11.87
CA LYS A 150 -21.02 -16.45 -11.35
C LYS A 150 -19.59 -16.35 -10.79
N PRO A 151 -19.34 -15.42 -9.84
CA PRO A 151 -18.00 -15.15 -9.34
C PRO A 151 -17.43 -16.32 -8.53
N GLY A 152 -16.11 -16.37 -8.37
CA GLY A 152 -15.45 -17.30 -7.44
C GLY A 152 -15.84 -17.04 -5.97
N ALA A 153 -16.07 -15.77 -5.63
CA ALA A 153 -16.61 -15.33 -4.33
C ALA A 153 -17.24 -13.93 -4.42
N ILE A 154 -18.09 -13.59 -3.46
CA ILE A 154 -18.67 -12.26 -3.26
C ILE A 154 -18.21 -11.74 -1.90
N PHE A 155 -17.28 -10.80 -1.88
CA PHE A 155 -16.89 -10.06 -0.68
C PHE A 155 -17.87 -8.91 -0.45
N VAL A 156 -18.51 -8.89 0.71
CA VAL A 156 -19.51 -7.87 1.07
C VAL A 156 -18.94 -6.95 2.14
N TYR A 157 -18.77 -5.67 1.83
CA TYR A 157 -18.17 -4.69 2.73
C TYR A 157 -19.23 -3.88 3.47
N ALA A 158 -19.22 -3.91 4.80
CA ALA A 158 -19.99 -2.95 5.60
C ALA A 158 -19.37 -1.55 5.52
N THR A 159 -20.19 -0.55 5.24
CA THR A 159 -19.82 0.87 5.34
C THR A 159 -20.34 1.49 6.65
N CYS A 160 -20.08 2.77 6.89
CA CYS A 160 -20.44 3.43 8.14
C CYS A 160 -21.93 3.29 8.50
N VAL A 161 -22.84 3.44 7.53
CA VAL A 161 -24.27 3.43 7.84
C VAL A 161 -24.76 2.04 8.22
N VAL A 162 -24.23 0.99 7.58
CA VAL A 162 -24.58 -0.42 7.87
C VAL A 162 -24.35 -0.75 9.35
N GLY A 163 -23.19 -0.39 9.90
CA GLY A 163 -22.91 -0.62 11.32
C GLY A 163 -23.73 0.23 12.28
N LEU A 164 -24.25 1.39 11.84
CA LEU A 164 -25.10 2.26 12.67
C LEU A 164 -26.55 1.80 12.72
N ILE A 165 -27.09 1.32 11.60
CA ILE A 165 -28.46 0.81 11.53
C ILE A 165 -28.58 -0.62 12.07
N GLY A 166 -27.46 -1.31 12.27
CA GLY A 166 -27.40 -2.61 12.92
C GLY A 166 -27.71 -3.80 12.01
N ASP A 167 -27.53 -3.66 10.70
CA ASP A 167 -27.72 -4.75 9.73
C ASP A 167 -26.78 -5.94 10.06
N ASP A 168 -27.34 -7.14 10.19
CA ASP A 168 -26.58 -8.37 10.44
C ASP A 168 -26.00 -8.94 9.14
N LEU A 169 -24.86 -8.36 8.76
CA LEU A 169 -24.14 -8.75 7.55
C LEU A 169 -23.79 -10.25 7.52
N LYS A 170 -23.41 -10.84 8.66
CA LYS A 170 -22.97 -12.24 8.72
C LYS A 170 -24.14 -13.18 8.44
N SER A 171 -25.30 -12.91 9.05
CA SER A 171 -26.51 -13.71 8.83
C SER A 171 -26.98 -13.64 7.37
N VAL A 172 -27.00 -12.44 6.78
CA VAL A 172 -27.39 -12.26 5.37
C VAL A 172 -26.42 -12.96 4.42
N CYS A 173 -25.11 -12.84 4.63
CA CYS A 173 -24.11 -13.50 3.78
C CYS A 173 -24.23 -15.04 3.87
N ARG A 174 -24.41 -15.60 5.06
CA ARG A 174 -24.64 -17.04 5.24
C ARG A 174 -25.88 -17.52 4.48
N LYS A 175 -27.01 -16.83 4.66
CA LYS A 175 -28.26 -17.14 3.95
C LYS A 175 -28.10 -17.03 2.43
N ALA A 176 -27.40 -16.01 1.94
CA ALA A 176 -27.13 -15.84 0.52
C ALA A 176 -26.25 -16.98 -0.02
N SER A 177 -25.24 -17.41 0.75
CA SER A 177 -24.39 -18.55 0.42
C SER A 177 -25.18 -19.85 0.31
N GLU A 178 -26.10 -20.11 1.26
CA GLU A 178 -26.99 -21.28 1.24
C GLU A 178 -27.90 -21.28 -0.01
N ILE A 179 -28.42 -20.12 -0.41
CA ILE A 179 -29.32 -20.00 -1.58
C ILE A 179 -28.56 -20.14 -2.90
N THR A 180 -27.37 -19.55 -2.98
CA THR A 180 -26.62 -19.43 -4.24
C THR A 180 -25.65 -20.58 -4.49
N GLY A 181 -25.23 -21.29 -3.44
CA GLY A 181 -24.12 -22.24 -3.48
C GLY A 181 -22.74 -21.59 -3.65
N SER A 182 -22.67 -20.25 -3.62
CA SER A 182 -21.44 -19.49 -3.81
C SER A 182 -20.85 -19.02 -2.48
N ARG A 183 -19.55 -18.72 -2.47
CA ARG A 183 -18.88 -18.13 -1.31
C ARG A 183 -19.29 -16.66 -1.17
N VAL A 184 -19.98 -16.33 -0.08
CA VAL A 184 -20.39 -14.96 0.25
C VAL A 184 -19.74 -14.58 1.58
N ILE A 185 -18.79 -13.66 1.53
CA ILE A 185 -17.84 -13.39 2.61
C ILE A 185 -18.14 -12.02 3.22
N PRO A 186 -18.60 -11.94 4.48
CA PRO A 186 -18.83 -10.68 5.15
C PRO A 186 -17.51 -10.02 5.57
N VAL A 187 -17.36 -8.73 5.27
CA VAL A 187 -16.20 -7.91 5.63
C VAL A 187 -16.67 -6.70 6.43
N GLN A 188 -16.69 -6.87 7.75
CA GLN A 188 -17.22 -5.89 8.71
C GLN A 188 -16.24 -4.71 8.88
N SER A 189 -16.21 -3.82 7.89
CA SER A 189 -15.14 -2.84 7.69
C SER A 189 -15.61 -1.38 7.82
N GLU A 190 -16.57 -1.13 8.69
CA GLU A 190 -17.19 0.17 8.89
C GLU A 190 -16.13 1.25 9.16
N GLY A 191 -16.20 2.35 8.42
CA GLY A 191 -15.09 3.32 8.33
C GLY A 191 -14.70 3.96 9.66
N PHE A 192 -15.63 4.04 10.62
CA PHE A 192 -15.44 4.68 11.92
C PHE A 192 -14.77 3.78 12.98
N ARG A 193 -14.54 2.49 12.70
CA ARG A 193 -14.06 1.51 13.70
C ARG A 193 -12.65 1.78 14.23
N SER A 194 -11.85 2.58 13.52
CA SER A 194 -10.48 2.92 13.91
C SER A 194 -10.07 4.26 13.34
N VAL A 195 -8.89 4.73 13.75
CA VAL A 195 -8.33 6.03 13.37
C VAL A 195 -7.66 6.03 11.99
N ASN A 196 -7.37 4.85 11.43
CA ASN A 196 -6.78 4.69 10.10
C ASN A 196 -7.09 3.32 9.48
N LYS A 197 -6.67 3.14 8.23
CA LYS A 197 -6.91 1.93 7.42
C LYS A 197 -6.28 0.62 7.92
N SER A 198 -5.38 0.65 8.90
CA SER A 198 -4.64 -0.55 9.33
C SER A 198 -5.55 -1.64 9.93
N LEU A 199 -6.58 -1.25 10.68
CA LEU A 199 -7.60 -2.22 11.14
C LEU A 199 -8.32 -2.86 9.95
N GLY A 200 -8.52 -2.12 8.87
CA GLY A 200 -9.09 -2.66 7.64
C GLY A 200 -8.22 -3.75 7.00
N HIS A 201 -6.90 -3.59 7.03
CA HIS A 201 -5.99 -4.63 6.55
C HIS A 201 -6.14 -5.91 7.36
N GLN A 202 -6.20 -5.79 8.69
CA GLN A 202 -6.40 -6.93 9.59
C GLN A 202 -7.75 -7.62 9.30
N LEU A 203 -8.85 -6.87 9.25
CA LEU A 203 -10.19 -7.41 8.99
C LEU A 203 -10.29 -8.12 7.63
N ALA A 204 -9.56 -7.66 6.62
CA ALA A 204 -9.45 -8.35 5.35
C ALA A 204 -8.72 -9.69 5.48
N CYS A 205 -7.61 -9.73 6.22
CA CYS A 205 -6.88 -10.97 6.50
C CYS A 205 -7.75 -11.95 7.29
N ASP A 206 -8.45 -11.46 8.32
CA ASP A 206 -9.39 -12.23 9.13
C ASP A 206 -10.50 -12.81 8.26
N ALA A 207 -11.06 -12.04 7.32
CA ALA A 207 -12.09 -12.52 6.41
C ALA A 207 -11.59 -13.65 5.49
N LEU A 208 -10.36 -13.56 4.99
CA LEU A 208 -9.74 -14.65 4.21
C LEU A 208 -9.58 -15.91 5.06
N LEU A 209 -9.08 -15.78 6.29
CA LEU A 209 -8.86 -16.91 7.20
C LEU A 209 -10.15 -17.53 7.74
N GLU A 210 -11.17 -16.72 8.03
CA GLU A 210 -12.42 -17.18 8.64
C GLU A 210 -13.30 -17.89 7.61
N TYR A 211 -13.32 -17.40 6.36
CA TYR A 211 -14.31 -17.82 5.35
C TYR A 211 -13.75 -18.44 4.06
N LEU A 212 -12.43 -18.37 3.79
CA LEU A 212 -11.89 -18.83 2.51
C LEU A 212 -10.75 -19.86 2.63
N ILE A 213 -9.66 -19.49 3.29
CA ILE A 213 -8.44 -20.29 3.38
C ILE A 213 -8.74 -21.58 4.16
N GLY A 214 -8.52 -22.74 3.54
CA GLY A 214 -8.65 -24.05 4.18
C GLY A 214 -10.06 -24.42 4.67
N LYS A 215 -11.11 -23.80 4.10
CA LYS A 215 -12.51 -24.09 4.49
C LYS A 215 -13.18 -25.19 3.68
N GLU A 216 -12.69 -25.43 2.47
CA GLU A 216 -13.17 -26.49 1.59
C GLU A 216 -12.01 -27.42 1.22
N ALA A 217 -12.33 -28.64 0.80
CA ALA A 217 -11.34 -29.55 0.25
C ALA A 217 -10.70 -28.93 -1.01
N PRO A 218 -9.38 -29.12 -1.22
CA PRO A 218 -8.69 -28.52 -2.35
C PRO A 218 -9.33 -28.91 -3.69
N LYS A 219 -9.80 -27.92 -4.44
CA LYS A 219 -10.20 -28.10 -5.83
C LYS A 219 -8.97 -28.00 -6.71
N LYS A 220 -8.82 -28.92 -7.68
CA LYS A 220 -7.74 -28.83 -8.68
C LYS A 220 -7.82 -27.46 -9.36
N LYS A 221 -6.65 -26.84 -9.61
CA LYS A 221 -6.58 -25.64 -10.47
C LYS A 221 -7.32 -25.99 -11.75
N ASN A 222 -8.46 -25.33 -12.02
CA ASN A 222 -8.99 -25.33 -13.38
C ASN A 222 -7.85 -24.79 -14.24
N GLU A 223 -7.46 -25.52 -15.28
CA GLU A 223 -6.45 -25.08 -16.23
C GLU A 223 -6.78 -23.63 -16.58
N SER A 224 -5.93 -22.70 -16.15
CA SER A 224 -6.02 -21.31 -16.54
C SER A 224 -6.17 -21.33 -18.05
N GLN A 225 -7.28 -20.80 -18.56
CA GLN A 225 -7.40 -20.54 -20.01
C GLN A 225 -6.10 -19.84 -20.41
N LYS A 226 -5.34 -20.43 -21.34
CA LYS A 226 -4.19 -19.77 -21.95
C LYS A 226 -4.68 -18.42 -22.44
N ILE A 227 -4.12 -17.34 -21.93
CA ILE A 227 -4.44 -15.98 -22.33
C ILE A 227 -3.23 -15.45 -23.09
N ASP A 228 -3.44 -15.25 -24.40
CA ASP A 228 -2.43 -14.96 -25.42
C ASP A 228 -1.82 -13.54 -25.35
N ASN A 229 -1.84 -12.86 -24.19
CA ASN A 229 -1.36 -11.48 -24.05
C ASN A 229 -0.10 -11.39 -23.18
N PHE A 230 0.91 -12.19 -23.52
CA PHE A 230 2.28 -11.96 -23.06
C PHE A 230 3.05 -11.15 -24.12
N PRO A 231 3.90 -10.17 -23.73
CA PRO A 231 4.89 -9.64 -24.65
C PRO A 231 5.78 -10.79 -25.14
N ALA A 232 6.04 -10.82 -26.45
CA ALA A 232 6.47 -11.96 -27.25
C ALA A 232 7.89 -12.54 -26.98
N ASP A 233 8.52 -12.22 -25.84
CA ASP A 233 9.86 -12.70 -25.48
C ASP A 233 9.86 -13.75 -24.35
N TYR A 234 8.69 -14.33 -24.03
CA TYR A 234 8.55 -15.41 -23.05
C TYR A 234 8.61 -16.77 -23.75
N THR A 235 9.77 -17.43 -23.72
CA THR A 235 9.88 -18.83 -24.11
C THR A 235 9.34 -19.71 -22.98
N GLU A 236 8.21 -20.40 -23.20
CA GLU A 236 7.65 -21.45 -22.34
C GLU A 236 8.62 -22.65 -22.27
N GLU A 237 9.70 -22.54 -21.49
CA GLU A 237 10.31 -23.74 -20.90
C GLU A 237 9.43 -24.16 -19.72
N SER A 238 8.96 -25.41 -19.71
CA SER A 238 8.16 -25.94 -18.60
C SER A 238 8.96 -25.78 -17.30
N PRO A 239 8.36 -25.23 -16.23
CA PRO A 239 9.08 -25.03 -14.98
C PRO A 239 9.58 -26.40 -14.47
N PRO A 240 10.78 -26.46 -13.88
CA PRO A 240 11.31 -27.69 -13.30
C PRO A 240 10.28 -28.29 -12.33
N LYS A 241 10.26 -29.62 -12.18
CA LYS A 241 9.43 -30.26 -11.15
C LYS A 241 9.95 -29.82 -9.78
N THR A 242 9.28 -28.88 -9.13
CA THR A 242 9.70 -28.37 -7.82
C THR A 242 8.85 -28.96 -6.70
N ASN A 243 9.48 -29.24 -5.56
CA ASN A 243 8.81 -29.71 -4.34
C ASN A 243 8.48 -28.58 -3.36
N HIS A 244 8.81 -27.32 -3.70
CA HIS A 244 8.69 -26.18 -2.79
C HIS A 244 7.58 -25.25 -3.23
N HIS A 245 6.50 -25.21 -2.47
CA HIS A 245 5.32 -24.42 -2.72
C HIS A 245 5.28 -23.23 -1.75
N ILE A 246 5.19 -22.00 -2.26
CA ILE A 246 5.15 -20.81 -1.39
C ILE A 246 3.90 -19.97 -1.61
N ASN A 247 3.54 -19.16 -0.61
CA ASN A 247 2.68 -18.00 -0.84
C ASN A 247 3.49 -16.71 -0.88
N ILE A 248 3.01 -15.71 -1.62
CA ILE A 248 3.51 -14.33 -1.56
C ILE A 248 2.42 -13.45 -0.93
N LEU A 249 2.62 -13.06 0.33
CA LEU A 249 1.68 -12.29 1.12
C LEU A 249 1.96 -10.78 1.04
N GLY A 250 0.91 -10.00 0.80
CA GLY A 250 1.00 -8.54 0.71
C GLY A 250 1.63 -8.05 -0.59
N GLU A 251 1.66 -8.91 -1.61
CA GLU A 251 1.92 -8.52 -2.99
C GLU A 251 0.59 -8.40 -3.73
N PHE A 252 0.48 -7.37 -4.54
CA PHE A 252 -0.76 -6.73 -4.91
C PHE A 252 -0.89 -6.51 -6.42
N ASN A 253 0.15 -6.89 -7.15
CA ASN A 253 0.35 -6.77 -8.58
C ASN A 253 0.10 -5.36 -9.12
N VAL A 254 0.45 -4.34 -8.33
CA VAL A 254 0.31 -2.94 -8.76
C VAL A 254 1.32 -2.68 -9.87
N ALA A 255 0.80 -2.31 -11.05
CA ALA A 255 1.53 -2.12 -12.29
C ALA A 255 2.30 -3.34 -12.81
N GLY A 256 1.99 -4.54 -12.32
CA GLY A 256 2.71 -5.76 -12.71
C GLY A 256 3.89 -6.13 -11.80
N ASP A 257 4.00 -5.57 -10.58
CA ASP A 257 5.09 -5.93 -9.64
C ASP A 257 5.17 -7.45 -9.40
N CYS A 258 4.03 -8.11 -9.17
CA CYS A 258 4.00 -9.55 -8.99
C CYS A 258 4.57 -10.29 -10.20
N TRP A 259 4.20 -9.87 -11.41
CA TRP A 259 4.71 -10.48 -12.65
C TRP A 259 6.22 -10.33 -12.85
N ALA A 260 6.85 -9.36 -12.20
CA ALA A 260 8.31 -9.25 -12.18
C ALA A 260 8.95 -10.15 -11.11
N ILE A 261 8.23 -10.46 -10.02
CA ILE A 261 8.72 -11.29 -8.91
C ILE A 261 8.59 -12.78 -9.24
N LYS A 262 7.43 -13.23 -9.75
CA LYS A 262 7.15 -14.66 -9.98
C LYS A 262 8.26 -15.37 -10.77
N PRO A 263 8.76 -14.80 -11.89
CA PRO A 263 9.77 -15.47 -12.71
C PRO A 263 11.10 -15.65 -11.99
N LEU A 264 11.46 -14.73 -11.09
CA LEU A 264 12.69 -14.83 -10.30
C LEU A 264 12.61 -16.03 -9.34
N LEU A 265 11.44 -16.25 -8.73
CA LEU A 265 11.21 -17.36 -7.83
C LEU A 265 11.11 -18.69 -8.58
N GLU A 266 10.41 -18.72 -9.71
CA GLU A 266 10.29 -19.92 -10.55
C GLU A 266 11.65 -20.39 -11.08
N LYS A 267 12.53 -19.45 -11.49
CA LYS A 267 13.90 -19.75 -11.95
C LYS A 267 14.80 -20.39 -10.88
N ILE A 268 14.55 -20.11 -9.59
CA ILE A 268 15.30 -20.75 -8.49
C ILE A 268 14.61 -22.04 -7.99
N GLY A 269 13.62 -22.56 -8.72
CA GLY A 269 12.98 -23.83 -8.38
C GLY A 269 11.85 -23.69 -7.36
N ILE A 270 11.12 -22.57 -7.34
CA ILE A 270 9.97 -22.38 -6.47
C ILE A 270 8.66 -22.43 -7.26
N SER A 271 7.68 -23.16 -6.72
CA SER A 271 6.31 -23.16 -7.21
C SER A 271 5.46 -22.19 -6.38
N ILE A 272 4.71 -21.32 -7.06
CA ILE A 272 3.86 -20.33 -6.39
C ILE A 272 2.47 -20.93 -6.16
N GLN A 273 2.15 -21.13 -4.88
CA GLN A 273 0.85 -21.63 -4.43
C GLN A 273 -0.23 -20.56 -4.57
N ALA A 274 -0.01 -19.39 -3.97
CA ALA A 274 -0.91 -18.25 -4.08
C ALA A 274 -0.17 -16.91 -3.92
N VAL A 275 -0.71 -15.86 -4.53
CA VAL A 275 -0.30 -14.48 -4.27
C VAL A 275 -1.46 -13.80 -3.56
N ILE A 276 -1.24 -13.34 -2.33
CA ILE A 276 -2.30 -12.72 -1.53
C ILE A 276 -2.09 -11.21 -1.59
N THR A 277 -2.74 -10.49 -2.52
CA THR A 277 -3.85 -10.91 -3.41
C THR A 277 -3.65 -10.62 -4.90
N GLY A 278 -2.53 -10.02 -5.29
CA GLY A 278 -2.30 -9.55 -6.67
C GLY A 278 -2.44 -10.63 -7.73
N ASP A 279 -3.37 -10.43 -8.67
CA ASP A 279 -3.66 -11.34 -9.80
C ASP A 279 -4.16 -12.75 -9.42
N SER A 280 -4.42 -13.02 -8.14
CA SER A 280 -4.89 -14.34 -7.74
C SER A 280 -6.40 -14.53 -7.94
N ARG A 281 -6.76 -15.79 -8.16
CA ARG A 281 -8.13 -16.29 -8.16
C ARG A 281 -8.54 -16.74 -6.75
N VAL A 282 -9.83 -16.78 -6.49
CA VAL A 282 -10.39 -17.20 -5.20
C VAL A 282 -9.91 -18.60 -4.80
N GLU A 283 -9.87 -19.56 -5.73
CA GLU A 283 -9.43 -20.93 -5.43
C GLU A 283 -7.93 -21.04 -5.10
N GLU A 284 -7.09 -20.20 -5.69
CA GLU A 284 -5.66 -20.17 -5.36
C GLU A 284 -5.48 -19.74 -3.90
N ILE A 285 -6.20 -18.69 -3.49
CA ILE A 285 -6.18 -18.20 -2.12
C ILE A 285 -6.81 -19.22 -1.15
N ALA A 286 -7.91 -19.87 -1.51
CA ALA A 286 -8.53 -20.93 -0.69
C ALA A 286 -7.52 -22.04 -0.35
N ASN A 287 -6.65 -22.37 -1.30
CA ASN A 287 -5.60 -23.38 -1.18
C ASN A 287 -4.27 -22.84 -0.62
N ALA A 288 -4.20 -21.60 -0.14
CA ALA A 288 -2.94 -21.02 0.38
C ALA A 288 -2.39 -21.77 1.61
N HIS A 289 -3.25 -22.49 2.34
CA HIS A 289 -2.87 -23.34 3.47
C HIS A 289 -2.03 -24.58 3.10
N LEU A 290 -1.80 -24.82 1.81
CA LEU A 290 -0.99 -25.94 1.30
C LEU A 290 0.47 -25.57 1.00
N ALA A 291 0.88 -24.34 1.30
CA ALA A 291 2.25 -23.88 1.06
C ALA A 291 3.19 -24.32 2.18
N ASP A 292 4.48 -24.43 1.85
CA ASP A 292 5.58 -24.73 2.75
C ASP A 292 6.14 -23.46 3.42
N LEU A 293 5.94 -22.28 2.82
CA LEU A 293 6.48 -21.00 3.29
C LEU A 293 5.62 -19.81 2.85
N ASN A 294 5.46 -18.83 3.73
CA ASN A 294 4.85 -17.53 3.43
C ASN A 294 5.93 -16.44 3.25
N LEU A 295 6.06 -15.88 2.05
CA LEU A 295 6.90 -14.70 1.80
C LEU A 295 6.10 -13.42 2.07
N VAL A 296 6.53 -12.59 3.01
CA VAL A 296 5.81 -11.37 3.42
C VAL A 296 6.47 -10.14 2.80
N GLN A 297 5.93 -9.67 1.66
CA GLN A 297 6.40 -8.48 0.94
C GLN A 297 5.90 -7.18 1.59
N CYS A 298 4.62 -7.13 1.99
CA CYS A 298 4.04 -5.99 2.68
C CYS A 298 3.65 -6.35 4.13
N GLN A 299 4.59 -6.17 5.06
CA GLN A 299 4.37 -6.44 6.49
C GLN A 299 3.19 -5.66 7.04
N LYS A 300 3.01 -4.40 6.57
CA LYS A 300 1.94 -3.52 7.05
C LYS A 300 0.53 -4.04 6.78
N SER A 301 0.32 -4.76 5.69
CA SER A 301 -1.01 -5.26 5.33
C SER A 301 -1.23 -6.70 5.72
N SER A 302 -0.17 -7.51 5.66
CA SER A 302 -0.33 -8.96 5.56
C SER A 302 0.43 -9.73 6.62
N ARG A 303 1.13 -9.05 7.55
CA ARG A 303 1.67 -9.70 8.75
C ARG A 303 0.59 -10.41 9.56
N TYR A 304 -0.61 -9.82 9.67
CA TYR A 304 -1.75 -10.44 10.37
C TYR A 304 -2.05 -11.83 9.81
N LEU A 305 -2.09 -11.95 8.48
CA LEU A 305 -2.32 -13.22 7.80
C LEU A 305 -1.15 -14.19 8.00
N ALA A 306 0.08 -13.71 7.89
CA ALA A 306 1.28 -14.53 8.07
C ALA A 306 1.34 -15.13 9.49
N ASP A 307 1.20 -14.29 10.52
CA ASP A 307 1.23 -14.68 11.92
C ASP A 307 0.12 -15.72 12.22
N SER A 308 -1.09 -15.53 11.69
CA SER A 308 -2.19 -16.48 11.86
C SER A 308 -2.02 -17.77 11.04
N MET A 309 -1.43 -17.74 9.85
CA MET A 309 -1.15 -18.96 9.07
C MET A 309 -0.03 -19.80 9.70
N GLU A 310 0.94 -19.16 10.34
CA GLU A 310 1.94 -19.82 11.16
C GLU A 310 1.29 -20.53 12.35
N GLU A 311 0.38 -19.86 13.08
CA GLU A 311 -0.33 -20.46 14.22
C GLU A 311 -1.28 -21.60 13.82
N LEU A 312 -2.07 -21.41 12.75
CA LEU A 312 -3.14 -22.34 12.38
C LEU A 312 -2.67 -23.51 11.52
N TYR A 313 -1.69 -23.29 10.64
CA TYR A 313 -1.25 -24.27 9.64
C TYR A 313 0.23 -24.66 9.78
N ASN A 314 0.96 -24.08 10.74
CA ASN A 314 2.41 -24.28 10.91
C ASN A 314 3.21 -23.89 9.66
N ILE A 315 2.74 -22.90 8.90
CA ILE A 315 3.45 -22.41 7.71
C ILE A 315 4.38 -21.29 8.17
N PRO A 316 5.71 -21.49 8.12
CA PRO A 316 6.67 -20.47 8.51
C PRO A 316 6.56 -19.24 7.61
N GLN A 317 7.13 -18.13 8.07
CA GLN A 317 7.14 -16.88 7.32
C GLN A 317 8.55 -16.32 7.15
N LEU A 318 8.79 -15.71 5.99
CA LEU A 318 10.03 -15.00 5.67
C LEU A 318 9.69 -13.60 5.14
N ARG A 319 10.33 -12.57 5.70
CA ARG A 319 10.18 -11.19 5.22
C ARG A 319 11.05 -10.99 4.00
N VAL A 320 10.49 -10.40 2.96
CA VAL A 320 11.17 -10.16 1.69
C VAL A 320 10.95 -8.72 1.22
N ASN A 321 11.84 -8.23 0.37
CA ASN A 321 11.76 -6.93 -0.25
C ASN A 321 12.32 -6.97 -1.67
N PHE A 322 11.44 -6.97 -2.67
CA PHE A 322 11.84 -6.97 -4.08
C PHE A 322 12.04 -5.57 -4.69
N PHE A 323 12.35 -4.54 -3.90
CA PHE A 323 12.62 -3.19 -4.41
C PHE A 323 14.11 -2.82 -4.30
N GLY A 324 14.77 -2.68 -5.45
CA GLY A 324 16.23 -2.51 -5.52
C GLY A 324 16.93 -3.82 -5.87
N VAL A 325 18.14 -3.73 -6.42
CA VAL A 325 18.96 -4.90 -6.79
C VAL A 325 19.41 -5.61 -5.52
N GLU A 326 19.86 -4.85 -4.53
CA GLU A 326 20.43 -5.41 -3.30
C GLU A 326 19.37 -6.15 -2.49
N GLU A 327 18.23 -5.51 -2.26
CA GLU A 327 17.14 -6.09 -1.46
C GLU A 327 16.49 -7.29 -2.17
N THR A 328 16.36 -7.23 -3.51
CA THR A 328 15.94 -8.38 -4.31
C THR A 328 16.92 -9.55 -4.14
N SER A 329 18.23 -9.29 -4.23
CA SER A 329 19.26 -10.31 -4.09
C SER A 329 19.27 -10.92 -2.69
N LYS A 330 19.18 -10.10 -1.64
CA LYS A 330 19.04 -10.56 -0.25
C LYS A 330 17.81 -11.43 -0.06
N SER A 331 16.68 -11.05 -0.67
CA SER A 331 15.44 -11.83 -0.60
C SER A 331 15.62 -13.19 -1.25
N LEU A 332 16.20 -13.26 -2.46
CA LEU A 332 16.47 -14.53 -3.15
C LEU A 332 17.41 -15.44 -2.33
N ARG A 333 18.47 -14.89 -1.74
CA ARG A 333 19.39 -15.63 -0.85
C ARG A 333 18.73 -16.14 0.42
N ALA A 334 17.90 -15.31 1.06
CA ALA A 334 17.18 -15.69 2.26
C ALA A 334 16.20 -16.85 1.97
N ILE A 335 15.54 -16.81 0.82
CA ILE A 335 14.64 -17.88 0.38
C ILE A 335 15.39 -19.17 0.09
N SER A 336 16.49 -19.12 -0.66
CA SER A 336 17.27 -20.32 -0.99
C SER A 336 17.92 -20.95 0.25
N SER A 337 18.39 -20.11 1.17
CA SER A 337 18.94 -20.52 2.47
C SER A 337 17.87 -21.13 3.39
N PHE A 338 16.62 -20.67 3.32
CA PHE A 338 15.52 -21.24 4.11
C PHE A 338 15.25 -22.71 3.75
N PHE A 339 15.21 -23.04 2.45
CA PHE A 339 15.01 -24.42 2.00
C PHE A 339 16.28 -25.27 2.12
N ASN A 340 17.45 -24.63 2.20
CA ASN A 340 18.76 -25.28 2.32
C ASN A 340 18.98 -26.35 1.22
N ASP A 341 18.50 -26.05 0.02
CA ASP A 341 18.66 -26.86 -1.19
C ASP A 341 19.87 -26.34 -1.98
N PRO A 342 20.95 -27.14 -2.15
CA PRO A 342 22.13 -26.73 -2.89
C PRO A 342 21.86 -26.26 -4.32
N GLU A 343 20.94 -26.91 -5.04
CA GLU A 343 20.60 -26.54 -6.43
C GLU A 343 19.89 -25.18 -6.46
N MET A 344 18.99 -24.94 -5.52
CA MET A 344 18.31 -23.64 -5.36
C MET A 344 19.28 -22.52 -4.98
N ILE A 345 20.24 -22.80 -4.09
CA ILE A 345 21.26 -21.82 -3.68
C ILE A 345 22.13 -21.44 -4.87
N GLU A 346 22.63 -22.43 -5.63
CA GLU A 346 23.42 -22.18 -6.84
C GLU A 346 22.61 -21.44 -7.91
N ALA A 347 21.36 -21.85 -8.16
CA ALA A 347 20.46 -21.17 -9.09
C ALA A 347 20.20 -19.71 -8.69
N ALA A 348 20.05 -19.44 -7.39
CA ALA A 348 19.86 -18.09 -6.87
C ALA A 348 21.08 -17.21 -7.12
N GLU A 349 22.30 -17.67 -6.82
CA GLU A 349 23.52 -16.88 -7.06
C GLU A 349 23.75 -16.65 -8.56
N ASN A 350 23.58 -17.67 -9.40
CA ASN A 350 23.70 -17.54 -10.85
C ASN A 350 22.70 -16.54 -11.42
N LEU A 351 21.45 -16.57 -10.94
CA LEU A 351 20.41 -15.62 -11.34
C LEU A 351 20.75 -14.19 -10.90
N ILE A 352 21.21 -14.01 -9.65
CA ILE A 352 21.60 -12.70 -9.12
C ILE A 352 22.75 -12.12 -9.93
N GLU A 353 23.80 -12.90 -10.20
CA GLU A 353 24.95 -12.46 -11.00
C GLU A 353 24.50 -12.07 -12.42
N PHE A 354 23.73 -12.93 -13.08
CA PHE A 354 23.23 -12.69 -14.43
C PHE A 354 22.38 -11.41 -14.52
N GLU A 355 21.36 -11.28 -13.67
CA GLU A 355 20.43 -10.14 -13.72
C GLU A 355 21.11 -8.84 -13.31
N THR A 356 22.04 -8.87 -12.34
CA THR A 356 22.82 -7.69 -11.93
C THR A 356 23.69 -7.20 -13.08
N ASN A 357 24.45 -8.11 -13.72
CA ASN A 357 25.29 -7.76 -14.86
C ASN A 357 24.47 -7.25 -16.05
N ARG A 358 23.28 -7.81 -16.29
CA ARG A 358 22.39 -7.40 -17.39
C ARG A 358 21.95 -5.94 -17.28
N ILE A 359 21.69 -5.44 -16.07
CA ILE A 359 21.12 -4.11 -15.88
C ILE A 359 22.16 -3.04 -15.50
N GLU A 360 23.38 -3.42 -15.10
CA GLU A 360 24.38 -2.48 -14.58
C GLU A 360 24.69 -1.35 -15.56
N ASP A 361 25.04 -1.67 -16.81
CA ASP A 361 25.36 -0.68 -17.85
C ASP A 361 24.19 0.28 -18.12
N ALA A 362 22.97 -0.22 -18.04
CA ALA A 362 21.76 0.57 -18.24
C ALA A 362 21.48 1.53 -17.07
N ILE A 363 21.92 1.20 -15.85
CA ILE A 363 21.71 2.01 -14.64
C ILE A 363 22.73 3.15 -14.52
N ILE A 364 23.99 2.95 -14.95
CA ILE A 364 25.06 3.94 -14.89
C ILE A 364 24.63 5.37 -15.32
N PRO A 365 23.98 5.59 -16.48
CA PRO A 365 23.57 6.93 -16.89
C PRO A 365 22.54 7.58 -15.96
N TYR A 366 21.64 6.79 -15.36
CA TYR A 366 20.66 7.28 -14.39
C TYR A 366 21.35 7.64 -13.07
N ARG A 367 22.19 6.74 -12.54
CA ARG A 367 22.97 6.99 -11.31
C ARG A 367 23.77 8.29 -11.42
N LYS A 368 24.46 8.52 -12.54
CA LYS A 368 25.22 9.76 -12.79
C LYS A 368 24.39 11.04 -12.70
N ARG A 369 23.10 11.02 -13.10
CA ARG A 369 22.21 12.20 -13.03
C ARG A 369 21.53 12.35 -11.66
N LEU A 370 21.39 11.25 -10.93
CA LEU A 370 20.66 11.17 -9.67
C LEU A 370 21.55 11.27 -8.43
N THR A 371 22.86 11.02 -8.54
CA THR A 371 23.80 11.12 -7.41
C THR A 371 23.69 12.47 -6.70
N GLY A 372 23.53 12.44 -5.38
CA GLY A 372 23.43 13.62 -4.51
C GLY A 372 22.04 14.29 -4.51
N LYS A 373 21.06 13.75 -5.24
CA LYS A 373 19.68 14.26 -5.23
C LYS A 373 18.96 13.86 -3.95
N ARG A 374 18.17 14.77 -3.39
CA ARG A 374 17.51 14.61 -2.09
C ARG A 374 16.06 14.18 -2.25
N VAL A 375 15.65 13.18 -1.48
CA VAL A 375 14.33 12.52 -1.59
C VAL A 375 13.55 12.66 -0.30
N ALA A 376 12.29 13.05 -0.44
CA ALA A 376 11.27 12.99 0.58
C ALA A 376 10.31 11.82 0.29
N VAL A 377 10.10 10.94 1.25
CA VAL A 377 9.17 9.80 1.14
C VAL A 377 7.98 10.05 2.07
N TYR A 378 6.75 9.99 1.56
CA TYR A 378 5.53 10.09 2.36
C TYR A 378 4.46 9.14 1.83
N VAL A 379 4.35 7.94 2.41
CA VAL A 379 3.59 6.82 1.83
C VAL A 379 2.86 6.00 2.92
N GLY A 380 2.40 4.78 2.59
CA GLY A 380 1.91 3.83 3.58
C GLY A 380 3.06 3.18 4.38
N GLY A 381 2.74 2.58 5.53
CA GLY A 381 3.73 2.06 6.48
C GLY A 381 4.88 1.21 5.89
N ASN A 382 4.61 0.25 4.99
CA ASN A 382 5.66 -0.63 4.43
C ASN A 382 6.64 0.10 3.51
N LYS A 383 6.10 0.88 2.57
CA LYS A 383 6.88 1.59 1.54
C LYS A 383 7.74 2.70 2.13
N ALA A 384 7.44 3.16 3.34
CA ALA A 384 8.19 4.22 4.01
C ALA A 384 9.61 3.80 4.40
N TRP A 385 9.87 2.49 4.49
CA TRP A 385 11.21 1.94 4.72
C TRP A 385 11.72 1.06 3.58
N SER A 386 10.85 0.27 2.94
CA SER A 386 11.26 -0.71 1.91
C SER A 386 11.87 -0.10 0.65
N LEU A 387 11.70 1.21 0.43
CA LEU A 387 12.19 1.92 -0.75
C LEU A 387 13.50 2.66 -0.54
N ILE A 388 13.96 2.78 0.72
CA ILE A 388 15.12 3.60 1.05
C ILE A 388 16.35 3.12 0.30
N ARG A 389 16.64 1.81 0.35
CA ARG A 389 17.81 1.21 -0.31
C ARG A 389 17.79 1.41 -1.82
N ALA A 390 16.64 1.24 -2.47
CA ALA A 390 16.51 1.50 -3.91
C ALA A 390 16.88 2.95 -4.30
N PHE A 391 16.55 3.95 -3.48
CA PHE A 391 17.00 5.32 -3.73
C PHE A 391 18.51 5.49 -3.51
N GLU A 392 19.06 4.87 -2.47
CA GLU A 392 20.50 4.91 -2.17
C GLU A 392 21.34 4.22 -3.26
N GLU A 393 20.84 3.12 -3.85
CA GLU A 393 21.47 2.43 -4.99
C GLU A 393 21.57 3.33 -6.25
N LEU A 394 20.68 4.32 -6.38
CA LEU A 394 20.73 5.37 -7.42
C LEU A 394 21.62 6.56 -7.01
N GLY A 395 22.26 6.51 -5.84
CA GLY A 395 23.09 7.58 -5.29
C GLY A 395 22.30 8.74 -4.70
N MET A 396 21.00 8.58 -4.45
CA MET A 396 20.14 9.61 -3.87
C MET A 396 20.14 9.56 -2.34
N GLU A 397 19.78 10.68 -1.71
CA GLU A 397 19.74 10.82 -0.24
C GLU A 397 18.31 10.95 0.26
N VAL A 398 17.84 9.99 1.06
CA VAL A 398 16.52 10.08 1.71
C VAL A 398 16.62 10.95 2.95
N ILE A 399 16.17 12.20 2.86
CA ILE A 399 16.26 13.20 3.94
C ILE A 399 15.02 13.24 4.84
N MET A 400 13.89 12.73 4.33
CA MET A 400 12.63 12.65 5.05
C MET A 400 11.91 11.36 4.67
N THR A 401 11.35 10.67 5.65
CA THR A 401 10.37 9.61 5.43
C THR A 401 9.18 9.76 6.38
N GLY A 402 8.00 9.37 5.93
CA GLY A 402 6.81 9.48 6.74
C GLY A 402 5.68 8.59 6.27
N THR A 403 4.72 8.41 7.18
CA THR A 403 3.61 7.50 6.97
C THR A 403 2.26 8.14 7.24
N GLN A 404 1.23 7.70 6.52
CA GLN A 404 -0.16 8.06 6.82
C GLN A 404 -0.75 7.18 7.93
N ASN A 405 -0.32 5.93 8.06
CA ASN A 405 -1.00 4.90 8.87
C ASN A 405 -0.04 4.03 9.69
N GLY A 406 1.15 4.53 10.00
CA GLY A 406 2.20 3.80 10.70
C GLY A 406 1.78 3.36 12.10
N LEU A 407 2.22 2.16 12.45
CA LEU A 407 2.22 1.59 13.79
C LEU A 407 3.64 1.69 14.37
N PRO A 408 3.82 1.53 15.70
CA PRO A 408 5.14 1.56 16.33
C PRO A 408 6.17 0.68 15.64
N GLU A 409 5.78 -0.51 15.18
CA GLU A 409 6.65 -1.47 14.48
C GLU A 409 7.13 -0.92 13.13
N ASP A 410 6.28 -0.21 12.39
CA ASP A 410 6.66 0.41 11.12
C ASP A 410 7.74 1.48 11.36
N TYR A 411 7.62 2.26 12.44
CA TYR A 411 8.61 3.27 12.79
C TYR A 411 9.91 2.68 13.31
N ARG A 412 9.89 1.48 13.93
CA ARG A 412 11.13 0.74 14.23
C ARG A 412 11.86 0.35 12.95
N MET A 413 11.16 -0.22 11.97
CA MET A 413 11.75 -0.56 10.67
C MET A 413 12.30 0.69 9.96
N ILE A 414 11.55 1.79 9.96
CA ILE A 414 12.02 3.07 9.42
C ILE A 414 13.32 3.50 10.12
N LYS A 415 13.35 3.50 11.46
CA LYS A 415 14.51 3.92 12.28
C LYS A 415 15.74 3.06 12.02
N GLU A 416 15.58 1.77 11.76
CA GLU A 416 16.66 0.83 11.44
C GLU A 416 17.19 0.99 10.01
N THR A 417 16.36 1.50 9.10
CA THR A 417 16.70 1.60 7.68
C THR A 417 17.27 2.97 7.29
N VAL A 418 16.72 4.06 7.84
CA VAL A 418 17.14 5.43 7.51
C VAL A 418 18.46 5.82 8.19
N ARG A 419 19.18 6.75 7.57
CA ARG A 419 20.41 7.33 8.12
C ARG A 419 20.14 8.24 9.30
N ASP A 420 21.18 8.45 10.11
CA ASP A 420 21.17 9.49 11.14
C ASP A 420 20.82 10.87 10.55
N GLY A 421 20.08 11.69 11.30
CA GLY A 421 19.61 12.98 10.81
C GLY A 421 18.37 12.92 9.89
N THR A 422 17.84 11.75 9.52
CA THR A 422 16.61 11.68 8.70
C THR A 422 15.38 12.18 9.47
N LEU A 423 14.57 13.04 8.85
CA LEU A 423 13.30 13.47 9.43
C LEU A 423 12.23 12.37 9.28
N ILE A 424 11.57 12.01 10.38
CA ILE A 424 10.50 11.02 10.45
C ILE A 424 9.17 11.72 10.77
N VAL A 425 8.13 11.47 9.95
CA VAL A 425 6.84 12.18 10.05
C VAL A 425 5.64 11.22 10.08
N ASP A 426 4.77 11.37 11.08
CA ASP A 426 3.50 10.64 11.19
C ASP A 426 2.29 11.53 10.83
N ASP A 427 1.40 11.05 9.94
CA ASP A 427 0.11 11.70 9.61
C ASP A 427 0.21 13.18 9.23
N ALA A 428 1.25 13.54 8.46
CA ALA A 428 1.41 14.89 7.93
C ALA A 428 0.14 15.36 7.21
N ASN A 429 -0.35 16.56 7.55
CA ASN A 429 -1.33 17.22 6.71
C ASN A 429 -0.68 17.97 5.55
N ALA A 430 -1.49 18.43 4.59
CA ALA A 430 -1.02 19.12 3.40
C ALA A 430 -0.21 20.40 3.72
N MET A 431 -0.58 21.15 4.75
CA MET A 431 0.14 22.37 5.14
C MET A 431 1.47 22.05 5.85
N GLU A 432 1.50 21.02 6.71
CA GLU A 432 2.74 20.51 7.30
C GLU A 432 3.70 20.07 6.20
N LEU A 433 3.22 19.21 5.29
CA LEU A 433 4.01 18.71 4.17
C LEU A 433 4.54 19.86 3.30
N ALA A 434 3.70 20.84 2.94
CA ALA A 434 4.12 22.00 2.15
C ALA A 434 5.28 22.78 2.81
N ARG A 435 5.22 23.00 4.12
CA ARG A 435 6.30 23.70 4.86
C ARG A 435 7.56 22.88 5.00
N LEU A 436 7.43 21.56 5.12
CA LEU A 436 8.60 20.66 5.14
C LEU A 436 9.29 20.66 3.77
N LEU A 437 8.51 20.60 2.67
CA LEU A 437 9.03 20.71 1.31
C LEU A 437 9.70 22.05 1.04
N GLU A 438 9.10 23.16 1.50
CA GLU A 438 9.72 24.48 1.40
C GLU A 438 11.00 24.58 2.24
N LYS A 439 11.00 24.05 3.47
CA LYS A 439 12.14 24.18 4.37
C LYS A 439 13.34 23.36 3.91
N TYR A 440 13.09 22.13 3.47
CA TYR A 440 14.14 21.17 3.17
C TYR A 440 14.45 21.04 1.70
N GLU A 441 13.63 21.61 0.81
CA GLU A 441 13.86 21.69 -0.64
C GLU A 441 14.36 20.35 -1.23
N PRO A 442 13.62 19.22 -1.07
CA PRO A 442 14.00 17.97 -1.72
C PRO A 442 13.87 18.10 -3.24
N ASP A 443 14.71 17.39 -3.99
CA ASP A 443 14.58 17.28 -5.45
C ASP A 443 13.36 16.44 -5.85
N LEU A 444 12.98 15.46 -5.02
CA LEU A 444 11.89 14.52 -5.30
C LEU A 444 11.01 14.27 -4.07
N LEU A 445 9.69 14.31 -4.25
CA LEU A 445 8.70 13.73 -3.34
C LEU A 445 8.15 12.43 -3.91
N VAL A 446 8.13 11.40 -3.07
CA VAL A 446 7.52 10.09 -3.34
C VAL A 446 6.28 9.96 -2.47
N SER A 447 5.09 9.98 -3.09
CA SER A 447 3.83 9.93 -2.34
C SER A 447 2.66 9.41 -3.18
N GLY A 448 1.42 9.73 -2.81
CA GLY A 448 0.21 9.35 -3.55
C GLY A 448 -0.44 10.50 -4.31
N ALA A 449 -1.55 10.19 -4.97
CA ALA A 449 -2.31 11.11 -5.81
C ALA A 449 -2.67 12.45 -5.13
N LYS A 450 -2.90 12.42 -3.80
CA LYS A 450 -3.32 13.60 -3.02
C LYS A 450 -2.19 14.61 -2.84
N GLU A 451 -0.95 14.14 -2.75
CA GLU A 451 0.24 14.97 -2.57
C GLU A 451 0.88 15.40 -3.91
N LYS A 452 0.56 14.70 -5.01
CA LYS A 452 1.11 14.94 -6.35
C LYS A 452 1.05 16.41 -6.77
N TYR A 453 -0.14 16.99 -6.81
CA TYR A 453 -0.30 18.36 -7.30
C TYR A 453 0.24 19.41 -6.34
N LEU A 454 0.27 19.12 -5.03
CA LEU A 454 0.95 19.96 -4.06
C LEU A 454 2.45 20.02 -4.38
N SER A 455 3.10 18.87 -4.53
CA SER A 455 4.53 18.78 -4.87
C SER A 455 4.88 19.54 -6.14
N LEU A 456 4.15 19.26 -7.22
CA LEU A 456 4.41 19.87 -8.53
C LEU A 456 4.26 21.39 -8.50
N LYS A 457 3.26 21.91 -7.77
CA LYS A 457 3.08 23.37 -7.60
C LYS A 457 4.15 23.99 -6.72
N MET A 458 4.71 23.25 -5.78
CA MET A 458 5.85 23.69 -4.97
C MET A 458 7.18 23.68 -5.75
N GLY A 459 7.20 23.18 -6.99
CA GLY A 459 8.42 23.03 -7.77
C GLY A 459 9.29 21.85 -7.35
N VAL A 460 8.71 20.86 -6.68
CA VAL A 460 9.37 19.61 -6.26
C VAL A 460 8.90 18.48 -7.17
N ALA A 461 9.85 17.74 -7.76
CA ALA A 461 9.51 16.62 -8.63
C ALA A 461 8.72 15.55 -7.89
N PHE A 462 7.94 14.76 -8.63
CA PHE A 462 7.05 13.78 -8.02
C PHE A 462 7.18 12.42 -8.68
N CYS A 463 7.33 11.37 -7.87
CA CYS A 463 7.24 9.98 -8.31
C CYS A 463 6.08 9.29 -7.58
N ASP A 464 5.12 8.78 -8.34
CA ASP A 464 4.05 7.95 -7.77
C ASP A 464 4.57 6.54 -7.54
N PHE A 465 4.61 6.12 -6.28
CA PHE A 465 4.95 4.74 -5.92
C PHE A 465 3.72 3.96 -5.41
N ASN A 466 2.54 4.59 -5.33
CA ASN A 466 1.38 4.03 -4.69
C ASN A 466 0.50 3.24 -5.65
N HIS A 467 -0.58 3.83 -6.17
CA HIS A 467 -1.66 3.10 -6.84
C HIS A 467 -1.80 3.50 -8.31
N ASP A 468 -1.35 4.68 -8.70
CA ASP A 468 -1.58 5.23 -10.05
C ASP A 468 -0.39 4.99 -10.99
N ARG A 469 0.68 4.35 -10.49
CA ARG A 469 1.83 4.02 -11.32
C ARG A 469 1.45 2.96 -12.37
N ILE A 470 2.11 3.05 -13.52
CA ILE A 470 1.85 2.20 -14.69
C ILE A 470 3.03 1.27 -15.03
N SER A 471 4.15 1.42 -14.36
CA SER A 471 5.34 0.58 -14.53
C SER A 471 5.60 -0.23 -13.26
N SER A 472 5.99 -1.50 -13.44
CA SER A 472 6.47 -2.35 -12.36
C SER A 472 7.82 -1.85 -11.85
N PHE A 473 7.99 -1.86 -10.54
CA PHE A 473 9.23 -1.47 -9.85
C PHE A 473 9.88 -2.62 -9.07
N ALA A 474 9.24 -3.79 -9.03
CA ALA A 474 9.78 -4.95 -8.33
C ALA A 474 10.80 -5.74 -9.19
N GLY A 475 11.79 -6.33 -8.54
CA GLY A 475 12.85 -7.11 -9.17
C GLY A 475 13.88 -6.27 -9.94
N PHE A 476 14.81 -6.96 -10.60
CA PHE A 476 15.93 -6.34 -11.33
C PHE A 476 15.46 -5.41 -12.47
N GLU A 477 14.56 -5.88 -13.33
CA GLU A 477 13.98 -5.04 -14.39
C GLU A 477 13.11 -3.90 -13.82
N GLY A 478 12.39 -4.18 -12.74
CA GLY A 478 11.62 -3.16 -12.02
C GLY A 478 12.51 -2.03 -11.49
N PHE A 479 13.72 -2.35 -11.03
CA PHE A 479 14.68 -1.34 -10.59
C PHE A 479 15.13 -0.43 -11.74
N LEU A 480 15.35 -0.97 -12.94
CA LEU A 480 15.66 -0.16 -14.13
C LEU A 480 14.48 0.75 -14.51
N ASN A 481 13.25 0.24 -14.44
CA ASN A 481 12.04 1.05 -14.64
C ASN A 481 11.90 2.17 -13.60
N PHE A 482 12.22 1.87 -12.34
CA PHE A 482 12.23 2.83 -11.25
C PHE A 482 13.28 3.92 -11.47
N ALA A 483 14.51 3.56 -11.83
CA ALA A 483 15.57 4.50 -12.17
C ALA A 483 15.16 5.46 -13.29
N ARG A 484 14.52 4.92 -14.34
CA ARG A 484 14.00 5.69 -15.47
C ARG A 484 12.89 6.65 -15.05
N GLU A 485 11.96 6.21 -14.21
CA GLU A 485 10.85 7.06 -13.75
C GLU A 485 11.35 8.20 -12.84
N VAL A 486 12.24 7.88 -11.91
CA VAL A 486 12.84 8.85 -10.99
C VAL A 486 13.66 9.89 -11.75
N ASP A 487 14.51 9.46 -12.68
CA ASP A 487 15.27 10.38 -13.53
C ASP A 487 14.36 11.23 -14.42
N ARG A 488 13.31 10.65 -15.02
CA ARG A 488 12.34 11.42 -15.81
C ARG A 488 11.67 12.50 -14.97
N ALA A 489 11.32 12.19 -13.72
CA ALA A 489 10.71 13.14 -12.81
C ALA A 489 11.68 14.26 -12.44
N VAL A 490 12.90 13.93 -11.98
CA VAL A 490 13.88 14.89 -11.45
C VAL A 490 14.56 15.70 -12.57
N SER A 491 14.92 15.06 -13.69
CA SER A 491 15.67 15.67 -14.79
C SER A 491 14.79 16.37 -15.83
N SER A 492 13.48 16.49 -15.58
CA SER A 492 12.55 17.12 -16.52
C SER A 492 12.90 18.59 -16.80
N PRO A 493 12.88 19.04 -18.07
CA PRO A 493 13.18 20.43 -18.40
C PRO A 493 12.13 21.41 -17.85
N VAL A 494 10.96 20.93 -17.43
CA VAL A 494 9.90 21.77 -16.84
C VAL A 494 10.41 22.55 -15.62
N TRP A 495 11.36 21.99 -14.86
CA TRP A 495 11.90 22.62 -13.66
C TRP A 495 12.71 23.89 -13.94
N LYS A 496 13.19 24.09 -15.18
CA LYS A 496 13.82 25.35 -15.60
C LYS A 496 12.83 26.51 -15.70
N TYR A 497 11.54 26.20 -15.82
CA TYR A 497 10.45 27.15 -16.00
C TYR A 497 9.47 27.18 -14.82
N ALA A 498 9.56 26.20 -13.93
CA ALA A 498 8.73 26.13 -12.74
C ALA A 498 9.20 27.19 -11.73
N PRO A 499 8.35 28.13 -11.31
CA PRO A 499 8.69 29.00 -10.19
C PRO A 499 8.80 28.13 -8.93
N HIS A 500 9.93 28.16 -8.24
CA HIS A 500 10.00 27.66 -6.87
C HIS A 500 9.11 28.55 -6.01
N ILE A 501 7.91 28.06 -5.66
CA ILE A 501 7.00 28.81 -4.80
C ILE A 501 7.60 28.81 -3.40
N LYS A 502 8.27 29.91 -3.05
CA LYS A 502 8.55 30.25 -1.65
C LYS A 502 7.22 30.71 -1.05
N LEU A 503 6.74 30.05 -0.01
CA LEU A 503 5.64 30.54 0.83
C LEU A 503 6.17 31.75 1.61
N THR A 504 6.35 32.87 0.92
CA THR A 504 6.68 34.15 1.55
C THR A 504 5.69 34.38 2.68
N ASN A 505 6.21 34.52 3.90
CA ASN A 505 5.51 34.87 5.13
C ASN A 505 4.05 35.31 4.90
N LEU A 506 3.12 34.36 4.92
CA LEU A 506 1.68 34.61 5.03
C LEU A 506 1.30 35.32 6.37
N ASN A 507 2.30 35.85 7.10
CA ASN A 507 2.13 36.93 8.08
C ASN A 507 1.67 38.25 7.42
N GLY A 508 1.77 38.37 6.11
CA GLY A 508 0.98 39.35 5.36
C GLY A 508 -0.48 38.99 5.51
N LYS A 509 -1.14 39.53 6.55
CA LYS A 509 -2.58 39.45 6.81
C LYS A 509 -3.32 39.09 5.53
N MET A 510 -3.67 37.82 5.35
CA MET A 510 -4.86 37.50 4.59
C MET A 510 -5.96 38.20 5.38
N LYS A 511 -6.23 39.46 5.03
CA LYS A 511 -7.55 40.02 5.17
C LYS A 511 -8.37 39.10 4.30
N VAL A 512 -8.86 38.01 4.90
CA VAL A 512 -10.19 37.52 4.61
C VAL A 512 -10.96 38.84 4.56
N ARG A 513 -11.36 39.27 3.36
CA ARG A 513 -12.49 40.17 3.27
C ARG A 513 -13.58 39.33 3.91
N SER A 514 -13.71 39.46 5.24
CA SER A 514 -15.01 39.26 5.82
C SER A 514 -15.84 40.16 4.94
N ILE A 515 -16.80 39.55 4.25
CA ILE A 515 -17.94 40.31 3.80
C ILE A 515 -18.44 40.88 5.13
N LYS A 516 -17.99 42.09 5.48
CA LYS A 516 -18.64 42.88 6.50
C LYS A 516 -20.05 42.93 5.95
N ASN A 517 -20.97 42.36 6.71
CA ASN A 517 -22.40 42.58 6.56
C ASN A 517 -22.64 44.09 6.63
N SER A 518 -22.34 44.82 5.56
CA SER A 518 -22.77 46.18 5.32
C SER A 518 -23.94 46.12 4.35
N SER A 519 -24.96 45.35 4.75
CA SER A 519 -26.31 45.40 4.16
C SER A 519 -27.35 44.58 4.93
N SER A 520 -27.02 43.93 6.06
CA SER A 520 -28.01 43.19 6.87
C SER A 520 -29.02 44.09 7.63
N THR A 521 -28.92 45.41 7.49
CA THR A 521 -29.92 46.37 8.01
C THR A 521 -30.73 47.09 6.92
N LYS A 522 -30.42 46.88 5.62
CA LYS A 522 -31.30 47.32 4.51
C LYS A 522 -32.16 46.20 3.96
N PHE A 523 -31.62 44.97 3.89
CA PHE A 523 -32.37 43.82 3.35
C PHE A 523 -33.54 43.38 4.25
N SER A 524 -33.43 43.59 5.57
CA SER A 524 -34.50 43.25 6.53
C SER A 524 -35.66 44.27 6.55
N LYS A 525 -35.50 45.47 5.99
CA LYS A 525 -36.57 46.47 5.90
C LYS A 525 -37.33 46.45 4.57
N GLU A 526 -36.72 46.01 3.49
CA GLU A 526 -37.42 45.85 2.20
C GLU A 526 -38.24 44.56 2.13
N VAL A 527 -37.80 43.47 2.77
CA VAL A 527 -38.59 42.22 2.82
C VAL A 527 -39.81 42.33 3.75
N ALA A 528 -39.73 43.14 4.81
CA ALA A 528 -40.88 43.41 5.69
C ALA A 528 -41.96 44.27 5.02
N LYS A 529 -41.60 45.07 4.01
CA LYS A 529 -42.56 45.96 3.31
C LYS A 529 -43.30 45.30 2.16
N VAL A 530 -42.82 44.14 1.67
CA VAL A 530 -43.49 43.35 0.62
C VAL A 530 -44.47 42.32 1.22
N ALA A 531 -44.34 42.01 2.52
CA ALA A 531 -45.23 41.08 3.22
C ALA A 531 -46.49 41.74 3.84
N GLU A 532 -46.62 43.06 3.78
CA GLU A 532 -47.82 43.79 4.24
C GLU A 532 -48.73 44.26 3.08
N ASP A 533 -48.29 44.12 1.81
CA ASP A 533 -49.07 44.50 0.61
C ASP A 533 -49.42 43.29 -0.28
N SER A 534 -49.52 42.08 0.30
CA SER A 534 -50.02 40.86 -0.37
C SER A 534 -51.04 40.11 0.45
#